data_AF-A0A9D6IAN3-F1
#
_entry.id   AF-A0A9D6IAN3-F1
#
_cell.length_a   1.000
_cell.length_b   1.000
_cell.length_c   1.000
_cell.angle_alpha   90.00
_cell.angle_beta   90.00
_cell.angle_gamma   90.00
#
_symmetry.space_group_name_H-M   'P 1'
#
loop_
_entity.id
_entity.type
_entity.pdbx_description
1 polymer ?
#
loop_
_entity_poly.entity_id
_entity_poly.type
_entity_poly.pdbx_seq_one_letter_code
_entity_poly.pdbx_strand_id
1 'polypeptide(L)'
;MSYGPAAYAIVEAARLGKADLIAMTTHGRSGLGRLILGSVAESVLRGTTTPILLIRIAEAPVQAPLGTGEARPWQGSVAGRV
;
A
#
# COMPACT_ATOMS: atom_id res chain seq x y z
N MET A 1 17.10 13.74 -0.91
CA MET A 1 16.62 12.87 0.19
C MET A 1 16.51 11.47 -0.39
N SER A 2 17.29 10.50 0.09
CA SER A 2 17.32 9.15 -0.49
C SER A 2 16.26 8.27 0.16
N TYR A 3 15.22 7.92 -0.57
CA TYR A 3 14.29 6.86 -0.14
C TYR A 3 14.89 5.49 -0.48
N GLY A 4 14.50 4.44 0.26
CA GLY A 4 14.88 3.07 -0.10
C GLY A 4 14.30 2.63 -1.45
N PRO A 5 14.85 1.59 -2.10
CA PRO A 5 14.47 1.17 -3.46
C PRO A 5 12.96 0.96 -3.64
N ALA A 6 12.29 0.39 -2.63
CA ALA A 6 10.85 0.15 -2.66
C ALA A 6 10.03 1.45 -2.68
N ALA A 7 10.37 2.43 -1.84
CA ALA A 7 9.65 3.69 -1.78
C ALA A 7 9.83 4.51 -3.07
N TYR A 8 11.04 4.52 -3.64
CA TYR A 8 11.28 5.13 -4.95
C TYR A 8 10.42 4.49 -6.04
N ALA A 9 10.40 3.15 -6.13
CA ALA A 9 9.61 2.44 -7.13
C ALA A 9 8.10 2.72 -7.00
N ILE A 10 7.57 2.79 -5.77
CA ILE A 10 6.15 3.11 -5.53
C ILE A 10 5.82 4.53 -6.00
N VAL A 11 6.64 5.51 -5.64
CA VAL A 11 6.43 6.92 -6.04
C VAL A 11 6.48 7.07 -7.56
N GLU A 12 7.48 6.47 -8.22
CA GLU A 12 7.59 6.54 -9.68
C GLU A 12 6.45 5.81 -10.38
N ALA A 13 6.03 4.64 -9.89
CA ALA A 13 4.88 3.94 -10.44
C ALA A 13 3.60 4.77 -10.34
N ALA A 14 3.35 5.40 -9.19
CA ALA A 14 2.19 6.29 -9.01
C ALA A 14 2.25 7.51 -9.94
N ARG A 15 3.44 8.12 -10.10
CA ARG A 15 3.65 9.27 -10.98
C ARG A 15 3.45 8.92 -12.45
N LEU A 16 4.06 7.83 -12.92
CA LEU A 16 3.97 7.38 -14.31
C LEU A 16 2.56 6.89 -14.66
N GLY A 17 1.92 6.19 -13.72
CA GLY A 17 0.55 5.71 -13.86
C GLY A 17 -0.53 6.76 -13.66
N LYS A 18 -0.16 8.00 -13.29
CA LYS A 18 -1.10 9.07 -12.89
C LYS A 18 -2.14 8.58 -11.88
N ALA A 19 -1.69 7.84 -10.88
CA ALA A 19 -2.57 7.26 -9.88
C ALA A 19 -3.30 8.37 -9.10
N ASP A 20 -4.61 8.19 -8.90
CA ASP A 20 -5.42 9.08 -8.07
C ASP A 20 -5.22 8.82 -6.56
N LEU A 21 -4.73 7.63 -6.20
CA LEU A 21 -4.54 7.18 -4.82
C LEU A 21 -3.46 6.08 -4.73
N ILE A 22 -2.66 6.13 -3.68
CA ILE A 22 -1.78 5.04 -3.25
C ILE A 22 -2.39 4.38 -2.00
N ALA A 23 -2.70 3.10 -2.06
CA ALA A 23 -3.15 2.33 -0.89
C ALA A 23 -1.99 1.48 -0.35
N MET A 24 -1.69 1.61 0.95
CA MET A 24 -0.62 0.86 1.61
C MET A 24 -1.08 0.34 2.97
N THR A 25 -0.50 -0.78 3.39
CA THR A 25 -0.67 -1.35 4.73
C THR A 25 0.65 -1.30 5.48
N THR A 26 0.61 -1.08 6.80
CA THR A 26 1.79 -1.30 7.66
C THR A 26 1.73 -2.69 8.30
N HIS A 27 2.89 -3.31 8.52
CA HIS A 27 2.95 -4.65 9.09
C HIS A 27 2.44 -4.65 10.54
N GLY A 28 1.39 -5.42 10.82
CA GLY A 28 0.82 -5.62 12.16
C GLY A 28 1.45 -6.76 12.98
N ARG A 29 2.52 -7.40 12.48
CA ARG A 29 3.03 -8.68 13.03
C ARG A 29 4.07 -8.55 14.16
N SER A 30 4.52 -7.35 14.48
CA SER A 30 5.41 -7.07 15.63
C SER A 30 4.70 -6.06 16.52
N GLY A 31 4.04 -6.57 17.57
CA GLY A 31 3.31 -5.75 18.52
C GLY A 31 4.16 -4.62 19.06
N LEU A 32 3.53 -3.45 19.23
CA LEU A 32 3.72 -2.44 20.27
C LEU A 32 2.69 -1.33 20.00
N GLY A 33 1.94 -0.93 21.02
CA GLY A 33 0.68 -0.19 20.95
C GLY A 33 0.76 1.29 20.52
N ARG A 34 1.56 1.64 19.52
CA ARG A 34 1.55 2.94 18.83
C ARG A 34 1.53 2.71 17.32
N LEU A 35 1.00 3.67 16.56
CA LEU A 35 1.09 3.73 15.11
C LEU A 35 2.56 3.67 14.67
N ILE A 36 3.13 2.48 14.47
CA ILE A 36 4.43 2.36 13.82
C ILE A 36 4.16 2.49 12.32
N LEU A 37 4.33 3.72 11.83
CA LEU A 37 4.43 3.98 10.41
C LEU A 37 5.71 3.30 9.91
N GLY A 38 5.57 2.27 9.06
CA GLY A 38 6.73 1.54 8.55
C GLY A 38 7.67 2.46 7.75
N SER A 39 8.97 2.18 7.75
CA SER A 39 10.00 3.01 7.08
C SER A 39 9.71 3.26 5.60
N VAL A 40 9.13 2.29 4.90
CA VAL A 40 8.68 2.45 3.50
C VAL A 40 7.48 3.37 3.40
N ALA A 41 6.45 3.19 4.24
CA ALA A 41 5.26 4.03 4.22
C ALA A 41 5.60 5.50 4.56
N GLU A 42 6.50 5.72 5.52
CA GLU A 42 7.01 7.05 5.84
C GLU A 42 7.78 7.66 4.67
N SER A 43 8.65 6.88 4.03
CA SER A 43 9.41 7.32 2.86
C SER A 43 8.48 7.73 1.71
N VAL A 44 7.44 6.95 1.43
CA VAL A 44 6.45 7.27 0.38
C VAL A 44 5.65 8.51 0.75
N LEU A 45 5.17 8.63 1.99
CA LEU A 45 4.46 9.83 2.49
C LEU A 45 5.24 11.12 2.29
N ARG A 46 6.57 11.08 2.47
CA ARG A 46 7.43 12.25 2.26
C ARG A 46 7.75 12.50 0.78
N GLY A 47 7.58 11.49 -0.08
CA GLY A 47 8.09 11.48 -1.45
C GLY A 47 7.07 11.72 -2.55
N THR A 48 5.78 11.86 -2.22
CA THR A 48 4.72 12.00 -3.23
C THR A 48 3.68 13.05 -2.85
N THR A 49 3.03 13.62 -3.87
CA THR A 49 1.82 14.45 -3.73
C THR A 49 0.53 13.66 -4.01
N THR A 50 0.65 12.41 -4.46
CA THR A 50 -0.52 11.53 -4.66
C THR A 50 -1.15 11.22 -3.30
N PRO A 51 -2.49 11.32 -3.17
CA PRO A 51 -3.19 10.92 -1.95
C PRO A 51 -2.79 9.52 -1.47
N ILE A 52 -2.68 9.33 -0.16
CA ILE A 52 -2.31 8.04 0.44
C ILE A 52 -3.40 7.57 1.41
N LEU A 53 -3.88 6.34 1.20
CA LEU A 53 -4.72 5.61 2.14
C LEU A 53 -3.85 4.58 2.90
N LEU A 54 -3.68 4.80 4.20
CA LEU A 54 -2.98 3.86 5.08
C LEU A 54 -3.97 3.00 5.86
N ILE A 55 -3.90 1.69 5.63
CA ILE A 55 -4.74 0.70 6.31
C ILE A 55 -3.92 0.02 7.40
N ARG A 56 -4.40 0.09 8.64
CA ARG A 56 -3.87 -0.73 9.73
C ARG A 56 -4.54 -2.09 9.67
N ILE A 57 -3.75 -3.14 9.46
CA ILE A 57 -4.25 -4.51 9.58
C ILE A 57 -4.34 -4.83 11.07
N ALA A 58 -5.53 -4.70 11.63
CA ALA A 58 -5.90 -5.37 12.87
C ALA A 58 -6.39 -6.78 12.51
N GLU A 59 -6.17 -7.77 13.37
CA GLU A 59 -6.84 -9.06 13.22
C GLU A 59 -8.34 -8.86 13.49
N ALA A 60 -9.07 -8.50 12.44
CA ALA A 60 -10.52 -8.61 12.41
C ALA A 60 -10.87 -10.00 11.86
N PRO A 61 -11.92 -10.66 12.38
CA PRO A 61 -12.47 -11.84 11.74
C PRO A 61 -12.75 -11.51 10.27
N VAL A 62 -12.28 -12.35 9.35
CA VAL A 62 -12.63 -12.23 7.93
C VAL A 62 -14.14 -12.41 7.82
N GLN A 63 -14.85 -11.30 7.65
CA GLN A 63 -16.28 -11.32 7.39
C GLN A 63 -16.49 -11.85 5.99
N ALA A 64 -17.42 -12.79 5.83
CA ALA A 64 -17.82 -13.26 4.51
C ALA A 64 -18.26 -12.04 3.67
N PRO A 65 -17.90 -11.97 2.38
CA PRO A 65 -18.32 -10.87 1.52
C PRO A 65 -19.82 -10.62 1.64
N LEU A 66 -20.20 -9.37 1.90
CA LEU A 66 -21.61 -8.96 1.87
C LEU A 66 -22.06 -8.92 0.40
N GLY A 67 -22.36 -10.09 -0.15
CA GLY A 67 -22.83 -10.28 -1.53
C GLY A 67 -21.96 -11.22 -2.36
N THR A 68 -22.62 -12.07 -3.17
CA THR A 68 -22.05 -13.05 -4.12
C THR A 68 -21.43 -12.41 -5.36
N GLY A 69 -20.76 -11.26 -5.21
CA GLY A 69 -19.97 -10.69 -6.29
C GLY A 69 -18.69 -11.51 -6.42
N GLU A 70 -18.59 -12.35 -7.45
CA GLU A 70 -17.36 -13.09 -7.77
C GLU A 70 -16.18 -12.11 -7.80
N ALA A 71 -15.17 -12.37 -6.95
CA ALA A 71 -13.92 -11.63 -6.98
C ALA A 71 -13.26 -11.89 -8.33
N ARG A 72 -13.49 -11.02 -9.32
CA ARG A 72 -12.80 -11.10 -10.60
C ARG A 72 -11.31 -10.93 -10.31
N PRO A 73 -10.46 -11.86 -10.76
CA PRO A 73 -9.02 -11.69 -10.65
C PRO A 73 -8.65 -10.32 -11.19
N TRP A 74 -7.80 -9.58 -10.46
CA TRP A 74 -7.28 -8.32 -10.94
C TRP A 74 -6.52 -8.59 -12.25
N GLN A 75 -7.08 -8.14 -13.38
CA GLN A 75 -6.55 -8.41 -14.73
C GLN A 75 -5.41 -7.47 -15.13
N GLY A 76 -4.96 -6.60 -14.23
CA GLY A 76 -3.75 -5.82 -14.45
C GLY A 76 -2.54 -6.75 -14.45
N SER A 77 -1.57 -6.50 -15.32
CA SER A 77 -0.29 -7.21 -15.29
C SER A 77 0.70 -6.38 -14.47
N VAL A 78 1.14 -6.88 -13.32
CA VAL A 78 2.45 -6.50 -12.74
C VAL A 78 3.57 -7.42 -13.24
N ALA A 79 3.34 -8.14 -14.35
CA ALA A 79 4.37 -8.90 -15.04
C ALA A 79 5.35 -7.94 -15.72
N GLY A 80 6.30 -7.41 -14.95
CA GLY A 80 7.32 -6.50 -15.45
C GLY A 80 8.38 -6.15 -14.41
N ARG A 81 9.35 -7.06 -14.24
CA ARG A 81 10.68 -6.85 -13.64
C ARG A 81 10.74 -6.31 -12.21
N VAL A 82 11.07 -7.21 -11.30
CA VAL A 82 12.20 -7.02 -10.36
C VAL A 82 13.31 -7.98 -10.74
#